data_AF-A0A942FVU6-F1
#
_entry.id   AF-A0A942FVU6-F1
#
_cell.length_a   1.000
_cell.length_b   1.000
_cell.length_c   1.000
_cell.angle_alpha   90.00
_cell.angle_beta   90.00
_cell.angle_gamma   90.00
#
_symmetry.space_group_name_H-M   'P 1'
#
loop_
_entity.id
_entity.type
_entity.pdbx_description
1 polymer ?
#
loop_
_entity_poly.entity_id
_entity_poly.type
_entity_poly.pdbx_seq_one_letter_code
_entity_poly.pdbx_strand_id
1 'polypeptide(L)'
;MVDLKKYAYLDVKLSDGRLQFGEGLVPIEPACRYLDDARYAFLEANAVGLSELYYMYRDVARNEDRAALAALGLRYDITVIMPGLIGREYNKTVGHYHPVKRGTPYTYPEVYEVLYGEATYLLQRPGVTAGTVEEALVMVAQAGDKVVIPPGFGHITINAKSCPLVMANWVAAEFSSVYGEIKELRGGAYYLVVQDGAPVWVPNPSYAEVPEQKISEPRDYPEFGMFSNQPMYKMIFESPEKLRFLTHPESVVW
;
A
#
# COMPACT_ATOMS: atom_id res chain seq x y z
N MET A 1 6.62 -17.16 -14.59
CA MET A 1 5.92 -17.39 -13.32
C MET A 1 6.87 -17.14 -12.17
N VAL A 2 6.48 -16.34 -11.18
CA VAL A 2 7.27 -16.02 -9.99
C VAL A 2 6.60 -16.66 -8.77
N ASP A 3 7.34 -17.44 -7.99
CA ASP A 3 6.86 -18.00 -6.73
C ASP A 3 6.98 -16.96 -5.61
N LEU A 4 5.86 -16.63 -4.97
CA LEU A 4 5.81 -15.63 -3.89
C LEU A 4 5.81 -16.27 -2.50
N LYS A 5 5.79 -17.61 -2.40
CA LYS A 5 5.61 -18.35 -1.14
C LYS A 5 6.64 -18.01 -0.07
N LYS A 6 7.87 -17.67 -0.48
CA LYS A 6 8.94 -17.25 0.45
C LYS A 6 8.50 -16.11 1.36
N TYR A 7 7.88 -15.06 0.80
CA TYR A 7 7.50 -13.85 1.54
C TYR A 7 6.00 -13.81 1.85
N ALA A 8 5.15 -14.39 1.00
CA ALA A 8 3.72 -14.45 1.24
C ALA A 8 3.35 -15.45 2.34
N TYR A 9 4.20 -16.45 2.58
CA TYR A 9 3.91 -17.69 3.33
C TYR A 9 2.76 -18.56 2.77
N LEU A 10 2.02 -18.03 1.81
CA LEU A 10 0.94 -18.69 1.10
C LEU A 10 1.42 -19.26 -0.24
N ASP A 11 0.82 -20.35 -0.72
CA ASP A 11 1.11 -20.91 -2.05
C ASP A 11 0.48 -20.03 -3.15
N VAL A 12 1.11 -18.88 -3.39
CA VAL A 12 0.69 -17.87 -4.36
C VAL A 12 1.81 -17.64 -5.35
N LYS A 13 1.47 -17.59 -6.63
CA LYS A 13 2.42 -17.35 -7.73
C LYS A 13 1.94 -16.18 -8.58
N LEU A 14 2.86 -15.40 -9.13
CA LEU A 14 2.56 -14.39 -10.13
C LEU A 14 2.80 -14.97 -11.53
N SER A 15 1.78 -14.93 -12.39
CA SER A 15 1.90 -15.21 -13.83
C SER A 15 1.13 -14.17 -14.61
N ASP A 16 1.77 -13.59 -15.62
CA ASP A 16 1.12 -12.66 -16.57
C ASP A 16 0.39 -11.49 -15.87
N GLY A 17 0.98 -10.97 -14.80
CA GLY A 17 0.43 -9.86 -14.01
C GLY A 17 -0.71 -10.23 -13.07
N ARG A 18 -1.07 -11.53 -12.96
CA ARG A 18 -2.15 -12.02 -12.10
C ARG A 18 -1.63 -13.05 -11.10
N LEU A 19 -2.30 -13.14 -9.95
CA LEU A 19 -2.01 -14.16 -8.95
C LEU A 19 -2.68 -15.48 -9.32
N GLN A 20 -1.94 -16.56 -9.14
CA GLN A 20 -2.42 -17.94 -9.17
C GLN A 20 -2.37 -18.48 -7.74
N PHE A 21 -3.47 -19.11 -7.32
CA PHE A 21 -3.65 -19.64 -5.97
C PHE A 21 -3.46 -21.16 -6.00
N GLY A 22 -2.55 -21.65 -5.18
CA GLY A 22 -2.25 -23.06 -5.01
C GLY A 22 -2.99 -23.68 -3.84
N GLU A 23 -2.35 -24.65 -3.19
CA GLU A 23 -2.99 -25.51 -2.19
C GLU A 23 -3.50 -24.72 -0.96
N GLY A 24 -4.70 -25.07 -0.48
CA GLY A 24 -5.31 -24.49 0.72
C GLY A 24 -5.93 -23.10 0.56
N LEU A 25 -5.80 -22.49 -0.62
CA LEU A 25 -6.35 -21.17 -0.94
C LEU A 25 -7.57 -21.29 -1.85
N VAL A 26 -8.56 -20.43 -1.63
CA VAL A 26 -9.68 -20.25 -2.56
C VAL A 26 -9.25 -19.25 -3.62
N PRO A 27 -9.40 -19.55 -4.92
CA PRO A 27 -9.12 -18.57 -5.97
C PRO A 27 -9.96 -17.30 -5.81
N ILE A 28 -9.30 -16.15 -5.92
CA ILE A 28 -9.93 -14.83 -5.77
C ILE A 28 -9.86 -14.11 -7.12
N GLU A 29 -11.00 -13.66 -7.62
CA GLU A 29 -11.06 -12.72 -8.73
C GLU A 29 -10.69 -11.32 -8.22
N PRO A 30 -9.65 -10.67 -8.75
CA PRO A 30 -9.23 -9.38 -8.23
C PRO A 30 -10.16 -8.26 -8.70
N ALA A 31 -10.34 -7.25 -7.84
CA ALA A 31 -10.80 -5.96 -8.31
C ALA A 31 -9.68 -5.28 -9.10
N CYS A 32 -9.94 -4.93 -10.36
CA CYS A 32 -9.02 -4.14 -11.18
C CYS A 32 -9.26 -2.64 -10.99
N ARG A 33 -8.19 -1.85 -10.91
CA ARG A 33 -8.25 -0.41 -11.16
C ARG A 33 -7.90 -0.12 -12.60
N TYR A 34 -8.87 0.41 -13.35
CA TYR A 34 -8.66 0.90 -14.70
C TYR A 34 -8.16 2.34 -14.71
N LEU A 35 -7.39 2.70 -15.74
CA LEU A 35 -6.91 4.06 -15.93
C LEU A 35 -8.07 5.05 -16.01
N ASP A 36 -9.15 4.71 -16.72
CA ASP A 36 -10.29 5.60 -16.91
C ASP A 36 -10.95 6.01 -15.59
N ASP A 37 -10.95 5.13 -14.59
CA ASP A 37 -11.45 5.44 -13.24
C ASP A 37 -10.45 6.24 -12.39
N ALA A 38 -9.18 6.26 -12.77
CA ALA A 38 -8.06 6.78 -11.99
C ALA A 38 -7.41 8.04 -12.60
N ARG A 39 -7.84 8.49 -13.79
CA ARG A 39 -7.25 9.65 -14.51
C ARG A 39 -7.08 10.88 -13.64
N TYR A 40 -8.03 11.12 -12.73
CA TYR A 40 -8.00 12.27 -11.82
C TYR A 40 -6.76 12.29 -10.93
N ALA A 41 -6.17 11.13 -10.63
CA ALA A 41 -5.05 10.96 -9.70
C ALA A 41 -3.67 11.08 -10.38
N PHE A 42 -3.61 11.31 -11.70
CA PHE A 42 -2.38 11.49 -12.45
C PHE A 42 -2.16 12.95 -12.83
N LEU A 43 -0.89 13.35 -12.94
CA LEU A 43 -0.46 14.70 -13.28
C LEU A 43 -1.16 15.18 -14.57
N GLU A 44 -1.19 14.32 -15.58
CA GLU A 44 -1.80 14.57 -16.89
C GLU A 44 -3.02 13.67 -17.07
N ALA A 45 -4.21 14.15 -16.69
CA ALA A 45 -5.44 13.33 -16.70
C ALA A 45 -5.80 12.74 -18.08
N ASN A 46 -5.46 13.44 -19.17
CA ASN A 46 -5.72 13.00 -20.54
C ASN A 46 -4.59 12.15 -21.13
N ALA A 47 -3.54 11.85 -20.35
CA ALA A 47 -2.42 11.08 -20.84
C ALA A 47 -2.82 9.65 -21.20
N VAL A 48 -2.11 9.11 -22.19
CA VAL A 48 -2.21 7.72 -22.62
C VAL A 48 -1.28 6.87 -21.76
N GLY A 49 -1.67 5.62 -21.51
CA GLY A 49 -0.86 4.67 -20.76
C GLY A 49 -1.54 3.31 -20.69
N LEU A 50 -1.24 2.56 -19.63
CA LEU A 50 -1.85 1.26 -19.33
C LEU A 50 -3.38 1.38 -19.21
N SER A 51 -4.12 0.37 -19.67
CA SER A 51 -5.57 0.28 -19.41
C SER A 51 -5.85 -0.24 -17.99
N GLU A 52 -5.18 -1.31 -17.59
CA GLU A 52 -5.27 -1.94 -16.27
C GLU A 52 -4.06 -1.54 -15.42
N LEU A 53 -4.28 -0.78 -14.34
CA LEU A 53 -3.21 -0.23 -13.52
C LEU A 53 -2.71 -1.23 -12.48
N TYR A 54 -3.64 -1.79 -11.71
CA TYR A 54 -3.33 -2.70 -10.62
C TYR A 54 -4.53 -3.58 -10.25
N TYR A 55 -4.24 -4.69 -9.58
CA TYR A 55 -5.20 -5.71 -9.17
C TYR A 55 -5.16 -5.89 -7.66
N MET A 56 -6.32 -5.85 -7.02
CA MET A 56 -6.47 -6.02 -5.58
C MET A 56 -7.18 -7.35 -5.30
N TYR A 57 -6.47 -8.28 -4.67
CA TYR A 57 -6.97 -9.54 -4.16
C TYR A 57 -7.26 -9.33 -2.68
N ARG A 58 -8.54 -9.26 -2.32
CA ARG A 58 -8.97 -8.99 -0.95
C ARG A 58 -9.20 -10.29 -0.18
N ASP A 59 -8.94 -10.26 1.12
CA ASP A 59 -9.23 -11.38 2.04
C ASP A 59 -8.54 -12.71 1.63
N VAL A 60 -7.26 -12.59 1.26
CA VAL A 60 -6.40 -13.71 0.85
C VAL A 60 -5.94 -14.48 2.09
N ALA A 61 -6.53 -15.66 2.32
CA ALA A 61 -6.19 -16.51 3.45
C ALA A 61 -6.43 -17.99 3.14
N ARG A 62 -5.70 -18.88 3.83
CA ARG A 62 -6.05 -20.29 3.87
C ARG A 62 -7.36 -20.47 4.62
N ASN A 63 -8.17 -21.45 4.21
CA ASN A 63 -9.47 -21.68 4.86
C ASN A 63 -9.36 -21.96 6.35
N GLU A 64 -8.32 -22.67 6.78
CA GLU A 64 -8.03 -22.97 8.19
C GLU A 64 -7.65 -21.74 9.02
N ASP A 65 -7.07 -20.70 8.40
CA ASP A 65 -6.62 -19.49 9.10
C ASP A 65 -7.74 -18.46 9.31
N ARG A 66 -8.84 -18.56 8.56
CA ARG A 66 -9.92 -17.55 8.54
C ARG A 66 -10.50 -17.25 9.92
N ALA A 67 -10.64 -18.27 10.77
CA ALA A 67 -11.14 -18.09 12.13
C ALA A 67 -10.17 -17.27 13.01
N ALA A 68 -8.86 -17.49 12.86
CA ALA A 68 -7.84 -16.73 13.57
C ALA A 68 -7.82 -15.26 13.11
N LEU A 69 -7.92 -15.02 11.79
CA LEU A 69 -8.00 -13.66 11.23
C LEU A 69 -9.24 -12.91 11.71
N ALA A 70 -10.39 -13.57 11.72
CA ALA A 70 -11.64 -13.01 12.24
C ALA A 70 -11.52 -12.66 13.73
N ALA A 71 -10.90 -13.52 14.54
CA ALA A 71 -10.66 -13.26 15.97
C ALA A 71 -9.73 -12.05 16.20
N LEU A 72 -8.77 -11.83 15.30
CA LEU A 72 -7.89 -10.65 15.34
C LEU A 72 -8.55 -9.38 14.77
N GLY A 73 -9.66 -9.52 14.04
CA GLY A 73 -10.31 -8.42 13.32
C GLY A 73 -9.46 -7.91 12.16
N LEU A 74 -8.70 -8.78 11.48
CA LEU A 74 -7.76 -8.42 10.42
C LEU A 74 -8.16 -9.00 9.07
N ARG A 75 -7.78 -8.29 8.02
CA ARG A 75 -7.87 -8.72 6.63
C ARG A 75 -6.48 -8.68 5.99
N TYR A 76 -6.13 -9.74 5.27
CA TYR A 76 -4.92 -9.81 4.46
C TYR A 76 -5.28 -9.57 3.01
N ASP A 77 -4.67 -8.57 2.38
CA ASP A 77 -4.86 -8.29 0.97
C ASP A 77 -3.54 -8.45 0.21
N ILE A 78 -3.60 -8.76 -1.08
CA ILE A 78 -2.44 -8.73 -1.98
C ILE A 78 -2.77 -7.82 -3.16
N THR A 79 -1.86 -6.89 -3.47
CA THR A 79 -1.98 -5.98 -4.61
C THR A 79 -0.85 -6.22 -5.60
N VAL A 80 -1.19 -6.29 -6.89
CA VAL A 80 -0.23 -6.33 -8.00
C VAL A 80 -0.31 -5.03 -8.78
N ILE A 81 0.78 -4.26 -8.87
CA ILE A 81 0.87 -3.02 -9.65
C ILE A 81 1.70 -3.28 -10.91
N MET A 82 1.10 -3.03 -12.08
CA MET A 82 1.77 -3.24 -13.37
C MET A 82 2.86 -2.19 -13.60
N PRO A 83 4.00 -2.55 -14.23
CA PRO A 83 5.01 -1.57 -14.60
C PRO A 83 4.53 -0.73 -15.79
N GLY A 84 4.88 0.54 -15.83
CA GLY A 84 4.59 1.41 -16.95
C GLY A 84 4.40 2.87 -16.56
N LEU A 85 4.15 3.70 -17.56
CA LEU A 85 3.91 5.12 -17.41
C LEU A 85 2.49 5.49 -17.88
N ILE A 86 1.92 6.49 -17.23
CA ILE A 86 0.75 7.23 -17.70
C ILE A 86 1.27 8.61 -18.14
N GLY A 87 1.39 8.82 -19.45
CA GLY A 87 2.20 9.91 -19.98
C GLY A 87 3.66 9.77 -19.55
N ARG A 88 4.12 10.68 -18.69
CA ARG A 88 5.46 10.62 -18.08
C ARG A 88 5.45 10.18 -16.62
N GLU A 89 4.30 9.94 -16.01
CA GLU A 89 4.20 9.58 -14.60
C GLU A 89 4.22 8.07 -14.40
N TYR A 90 4.93 7.58 -13.38
CA TYR A 90 4.93 6.15 -13.06
C TYR A 90 3.55 5.65 -12.60
N ASN A 91 3.22 4.42 -12.99
CA ASN A 91 1.98 3.78 -12.54
C ASN A 91 1.97 3.61 -11.01
N LYS A 92 0.81 3.84 -10.41
CA LYS A 92 0.63 3.90 -8.96
C LYS A 92 -0.79 3.60 -8.53
N THR A 93 -0.98 3.34 -7.24
CA THR A 93 -2.30 3.36 -6.62
C THR A 93 -2.87 4.77 -6.60
N VAL A 94 -4.20 4.93 -6.61
CA VAL A 94 -4.84 6.26 -6.48
C VAL A 94 -4.57 6.94 -5.14
N GLY A 95 -4.26 6.16 -4.09
CA GLY A 95 -4.04 6.65 -2.73
C GLY A 95 -5.30 6.82 -1.91
N HIS A 96 -5.15 6.84 -0.58
CA HIS A 96 -6.25 7.09 0.36
C HIS A 96 -5.74 7.44 1.77
N TYR A 97 -6.65 7.98 2.58
CA TYR A 97 -6.50 8.10 4.03
C TYR A 97 -7.31 7.03 4.75
N HIS A 98 -6.99 6.82 6.03
CA HIS A 98 -7.70 5.86 6.89
C HIS A 98 -8.71 6.57 7.79
N PRO A 99 -9.86 5.94 8.10
CA PRO A 99 -10.85 6.53 8.99
C PRO A 99 -10.33 6.51 10.44
N VAL A 100 -10.81 7.46 11.24
CA VAL A 100 -10.58 7.49 12.69
C VAL A 100 -11.24 6.27 13.33
N LYS A 101 -10.48 5.52 14.14
CA LYS A 101 -11.04 4.43 14.93
C LYS A 101 -11.96 5.01 16.01
N ARG A 102 -13.20 4.53 16.05
CA ARG A 102 -14.20 5.03 17.00
C ARG A 102 -13.69 4.94 18.44
N GLY A 103 -13.79 6.06 19.16
CA GLY A 103 -13.40 6.15 20.57
C GLY A 103 -11.92 6.41 20.81
N THR A 104 -11.13 6.69 19.76
CA THR A 104 -9.70 7.02 19.87
C THR A 104 -9.38 8.24 19.00
N PRO A 105 -8.24 8.92 19.22
CA PRO A 105 -7.77 9.99 18.34
C PRO A 105 -7.00 9.47 17.11
N TYR A 106 -6.88 8.15 16.94
CA TYR A 106 -6.03 7.52 15.93
C TYR A 106 -6.85 7.03 14.75
N THR A 107 -6.35 7.20 13.52
CA THR A 107 -6.83 6.41 12.39
C THR A 107 -6.29 4.98 12.48
N TYR A 108 -6.94 4.05 11.79
CA TYR A 108 -6.38 2.69 11.67
C TYR A 108 -5.00 2.74 11.00
N PRO A 109 -4.00 2.03 11.51
CA PRO A 109 -2.74 1.84 10.83
C PRO A 109 -2.86 0.65 9.85
N GLU A 110 -1.88 0.55 8.96
CA GLU A 110 -1.76 -0.54 8.00
C GLU A 110 -0.29 -0.96 7.92
N VAL A 111 -0.03 -2.21 7.59
CA VAL A 111 1.34 -2.66 7.30
C VAL A 111 1.38 -3.32 5.95
N TYR A 112 2.36 -2.92 5.14
CA TYR A 112 2.71 -3.55 3.89
C TYR A 112 3.93 -4.46 4.03
N GLU A 113 3.97 -5.54 3.26
CA GLU A 113 5.16 -6.34 2.95
C GLU A 113 5.32 -6.44 1.44
N VAL A 114 6.50 -6.11 0.92
CA VAL A 114 6.79 -6.30 -0.50
C VAL A 114 7.09 -7.78 -0.76
N LEU A 115 6.33 -8.41 -1.64
CA LEU A 115 6.48 -9.82 -1.99
C LEU A 115 7.39 -10.03 -3.22
N TYR A 116 7.36 -9.10 -4.16
CA TYR A 116 8.16 -9.13 -5.38
C TYR A 116 8.30 -7.71 -5.97
N GLY A 117 9.47 -7.40 -6.53
CA GLY A 117 9.77 -6.09 -7.11
C GLY A 117 10.25 -5.09 -6.06
N GLU A 118 10.05 -3.80 -6.34
CA GLU A 118 10.41 -2.67 -5.49
C GLU A 118 9.24 -1.69 -5.44
N ALA A 119 8.84 -1.31 -4.24
CA ALA A 119 7.78 -0.35 -3.99
C ALA A 119 8.38 1.02 -3.64
N THR A 120 7.93 2.06 -4.34
CA THR A 120 8.17 3.45 -3.91
C THR A 120 6.91 3.96 -3.24
N TYR A 121 6.95 4.17 -1.93
CA TYR A 121 5.84 4.72 -1.16
C TYR A 121 5.97 6.23 -1.03
N LEU A 122 4.86 6.93 -1.25
CA LEU A 122 4.64 8.30 -0.80
C LEU A 122 3.63 8.25 0.35
N LEU A 123 4.08 8.59 1.55
CA LEU A 123 3.22 8.78 2.72
C LEU A 123 3.03 10.29 2.93
N GLN A 124 1.82 10.71 3.27
CA GLN A 124 1.56 12.11 3.60
C GLN A 124 0.61 12.27 4.79
N ARG A 125 0.90 13.22 5.68
CA ARG A 125 0.00 13.66 6.74
C ARG A 125 -0.69 14.97 6.30
N PRO A 126 -2.04 15.04 6.32
CA PRO A 126 -2.73 16.27 5.95
C PRO A 126 -2.44 17.35 7.00
N GLY A 127 -2.38 18.60 6.58
CA GLY A 127 -2.24 19.73 7.49
C GLY A 127 -3.55 20.09 8.21
N VAL A 128 -3.48 21.07 9.10
CA VAL A 128 -4.66 21.57 9.84
C VAL A 128 -5.66 22.27 8.91
N THR A 129 -5.16 22.87 7.82
CA THR A 129 -5.97 23.52 6.80
C THR A 129 -6.19 22.57 5.63
N ALA A 130 -7.42 22.50 5.12
CA ALA A 130 -7.73 21.66 3.95
C ALA A 130 -6.83 22.03 2.77
N GLY A 131 -6.29 21.01 2.09
CA GLY A 131 -5.40 21.19 0.94
C GLY A 131 -3.95 21.53 1.29
N THR A 132 -3.54 21.45 2.56
CA THR A 132 -2.12 21.53 2.95
C THR A 132 -1.62 20.17 3.44
N VAL A 133 -0.31 19.97 3.36
CA VAL A 133 0.37 18.76 3.84
C VAL A 133 1.35 19.17 4.93
N GLU A 134 1.28 18.53 6.09
CA GLU A 134 2.22 18.79 7.18
C GLU A 134 3.53 18.02 6.97
N GLU A 135 3.43 16.80 6.47
CA GLU A 135 4.58 15.92 6.30
C GLU A 135 4.41 15.04 5.05
N ALA A 136 5.47 14.97 4.24
CA ALA A 136 5.58 14.07 3.10
C ALA A 136 6.83 13.18 3.28
N LEU A 137 6.64 11.87 3.26
CA LEU A 137 7.71 10.88 3.41
C LEU A 137 7.79 10.04 2.14
N VAL A 138 9.02 9.77 1.69
CA VAL A 138 9.29 8.84 0.59
C VAL A 138 10.11 7.68 1.11
N MET A 139 9.68 6.46 0.80
CA MET A 139 10.36 5.23 1.18
C MET A 139 10.43 4.27 0.00
N VAL A 140 11.59 3.68 -0.23
CA VAL A 140 11.80 2.66 -1.26
C VAL A 140 12.05 1.32 -0.57
N ALA A 141 11.16 0.35 -0.81
CA ALA A 141 11.17 -0.95 -0.16
C ALA A 141 11.29 -2.08 -1.19
N GLN A 142 12.11 -3.09 -0.90
CA GLN A 142 12.34 -4.26 -1.74
C GLN A 142 11.69 -5.51 -1.14
N ALA A 143 11.67 -6.62 -1.89
CA ALA A 143 11.05 -7.86 -1.45
C ALA A 143 11.55 -8.33 -0.07
N GLY A 144 10.60 -8.55 0.84
CA GLY A 144 10.79 -8.88 2.27
C GLY A 144 10.60 -7.69 3.20
N ASP A 145 10.90 -6.47 2.76
CA ASP A 145 10.76 -5.28 3.58
C ASP A 145 9.30 -5.04 3.97
N LYS A 146 9.14 -4.48 5.17
CA LYS A 146 7.85 -4.09 5.71
C LYS A 146 7.79 -2.57 5.84
N VAL A 147 6.62 -2.01 5.60
CA VAL A 147 6.35 -0.58 5.73
C VAL A 147 5.11 -0.40 6.59
N VAL A 148 5.28 0.24 7.73
CA VAL A 148 4.15 0.61 8.60
C VAL A 148 3.61 1.96 8.15
N ILE A 149 2.31 2.02 7.87
CA ILE A 149 1.56 3.26 7.70
C ILE A 149 0.99 3.66 9.07
N PRO A 150 1.56 4.68 9.72
CA PRO A 150 1.11 5.09 11.05
C PRO A 150 -0.21 5.89 10.98
N PRO A 151 -0.93 6.02 12.11
CA PRO A 151 -2.13 6.83 12.18
C PRO A 151 -1.91 8.27 11.68
N GLY A 152 -2.92 8.81 11.01
CA GLY A 152 -2.91 10.15 10.44
C GLY A 152 -2.26 10.26 9.06
N PHE A 153 -1.59 9.22 8.57
CA PHE A 153 -1.03 9.21 7.21
C PHE A 153 -1.99 8.60 6.19
N GLY A 154 -2.01 9.22 5.02
CA GLY A 154 -2.41 8.58 3.78
C GLY A 154 -1.19 8.05 3.04
N HIS A 155 -1.42 7.15 2.09
CA HIS A 155 -0.34 6.53 1.36
C HIS A 155 -0.69 6.26 -0.10
N ILE A 156 0.35 6.28 -0.93
CA ILE A 156 0.35 5.94 -2.34
C ILE A 156 1.56 5.05 -2.60
N THR A 157 1.34 3.94 -3.31
CA THR A 157 2.45 3.09 -3.77
C THR A 157 2.63 3.21 -5.27
N ILE A 158 3.87 3.43 -5.69
CA ILE A 158 4.30 3.66 -7.06
C ILE A 158 5.19 2.49 -7.49
N ASN A 159 4.95 1.98 -8.69
CA ASN A 159 5.85 1.04 -9.34
C ASN A 159 6.77 1.80 -10.30
N ALA A 160 7.97 2.12 -9.83
CA ALA A 160 9.00 2.83 -10.59
C ALA A 160 9.94 1.88 -11.37
N LYS A 161 9.59 0.60 -11.51
CA LYS A 161 10.41 -0.43 -12.17
C LYS A 161 9.74 -0.95 -13.44
N SER A 162 10.49 -1.77 -14.17
CA SER A 162 10.06 -2.43 -15.40
C SER A 162 9.39 -3.79 -15.18
N CYS A 163 9.31 -4.27 -13.94
CA CYS A 163 8.63 -5.51 -13.56
C CYS A 163 7.38 -5.22 -12.71
N PRO A 164 6.41 -6.15 -12.63
CA PRO A 164 5.31 -6.01 -11.69
C PRO A 164 5.79 -5.89 -10.26
N LEU A 165 5.13 -5.04 -9.49
CA LEU A 165 5.29 -4.94 -8.05
C LEU A 165 4.17 -5.75 -7.39
N VAL A 166 4.51 -6.63 -6.46
CA VAL A 166 3.54 -7.35 -5.64
C VAL A 166 3.79 -7.04 -4.18
N MET A 167 2.75 -6.65 -3.47
CA MET A 167 2.80 -6.38 -2.04
C MET A 167 1.56 -6.96 -1.36
N ALA A 168 1.74 -7.41 -0.14
CA ALA A 168 0.63 -7.76 0.74
C ALA A 168 0.45 -6.71 1.81
N ASN A 169 -0.74 -6.65 2.40
CA ASN A 169 -0.99 -5.78 3.54
C ASN A 169 -1.90 -6.40 4.60
N TRP A 170 -1.59 -6.07 5.85
CA TRP A 170 -2.46 -6.26 7.00
C TRP A 170 -3.21 -4.98 7.31
N VAL A 171 -4.54 -5.10 7.46
CA VAL A 171 -5.39 -3.98 7.83
C VAL A 171 -6.58 -4.44 8.66
N ALA A 172 -7.14 -3.55 9.49
CA ALA A 172 -8.33 -3.84 10.27
C ALA A 172 -9.52 -4.18 9.34
N ALA A 173 -10.23 -5.28 9.59
CA ALA A 173 -11.29 -5.76 8.72
C ALA A 173 -12.48 -4.77 8.60
N GLU A 174 -12.73 -3.99 9.64
CA GLU A 174 -13.82 -3.00 9.68
C GLU A 174 -13.49 -1.67 8.98
N PHE A 175 -12.23 -1.46 8.56
CA PHE A 175 -11.84 -0.21 7.94
C PHE A 175 -12.35 -0.09 6.50
N SER A 176 -12.69 1.13 6.11
CA SER A 176 -12.97 1.51 4.72
C SER A 176 -12.12 2.73 4.35
N SER A 177 -11.40 2.64 3.22
CA SER A 177 -10.56 3.72 2.71
C SER A 177 -11.34 5.04 2.51
N VAL A 178 -10.74 6.17 2.90
CA VAL A 178 -11.28 7.51 2.71
C VAL A 178 -10.58 8.17 1.52
N TYR A 179 -11.29 8.24 0.39
CA TYR A 179 -10.74 8.73 -0.89
C TYR A 179 -11.00 10.21 -1.17
N GLY A 180 -11.88 10.88 -0.41
CA GLY A 180 -12.44 12.20 -0.73
C GLY A 180 -11.36 13.25 -1.03
N GLU A 181 -10.53 13.56 -0.04
CA GLU A 181 -9.49 14.59 -0.15
C GLU A 181 -8.47 14.27 -1.26
N ILE A 182 -7.97 13.03 -1.31
CA ILE A 182 -7.04 12.60 -2.37
C ILE A 182 -7.67 12.78 -3.77
N LYS A 183 -8.97 12.51 -3.91
CA LYS A 183 -9.66 12.68 -5.18
C LYS A 183 -9.86 14.15 -5.54
N GLU A 184 -10.27 14.98 -4.58
CA GLU A 184 -10.46 16.42 -4.74
C GLU A 184 -9.15 17.13 -5.11
N LEU A 185 -8.05 16.72 -4.47
CA LEU A 185 -6.70 17.26 -4.70
C LEU A 185 -5.94 16.51 -5.80
N ARG A 186 -6.63 15.69 -6.60
CA ARG A 186 -6.09 15.04 -7.81
C ARG A 186 -4.88 14.12 -7.57
N GLY A 187 -4.83 13.46 -6.42
CA GLY A 187 -3.78 12.52 -6.05
C GLY A 187 -3.02 12.97 -4.79
N GLY A 188 -1.80 12.46 -4.62
CA GLY A 188 -0.94 12.80 -3.51
C GLY A 188 -0.28 14.16 -3.65
N ALA A 189 0.47 14.56 -2.63
CA ALA A 189 1.22 15.81 -2.56
C ALA A 189 2.30 15.93 -3.64
N TYR A 190 2.75 14.79 -4.17
CA TYR A 190 3.76 14.68 -5.22
C TYR A 190 3.38 13.62 -6.25
N TYR A 191 3.84 13.85 -7.49
CA TYR A 191 3.85 12.89 -8.58
C TYR A 191 5.29 12.45 -8.84
N LEU A 192 5.52 11.16 -9.10
CA LEU A 192 6.83 10.66 -9.53
C LEU A 192 6.83 10.50 -11.05
N VAL A 193 7.59 11.32 -11.75
CA VAL A 193 7.64 11.35 -13.22
C VAL A 193 9.02 10.96 -13.75
N VAL A 194 9.07 10.62 -15.02
CA VAL A 194 10.31 10.53 -15.79
C VAL A 194 10.59 11.88 -16.43
N GLN A 195 11.75 12.45 -16.12
CA GLN A 195 12.29 13.64 -16.77
C GLN A 195 13.77 13.41 -17.09
N ASP A 196 14.16 13.66 -18.34
CA ASP A 196 15.53 13.45 -18.83
C ASP A 196 16.08 12.03 -18.54
N GLY A 197 15.19 11.03 -18.58
CA GLY A 197 15.52 9.62 -18.34
C GLY A 197 15.64 9.21 -16.87
N ALA A 198 15.37 10.12 -15.91
CA ALA A 198 15.47 9.85 -14.49
C ALA A 198 14.13 10.07 -13.75
N PRO A 199 13.88 9.37 -12.62
CA PRO A 199 12.75 9.67 -11.74
C PRO A 199 12.92 11.04 -11.07
N VAL A 200 11.87 11.86 -11.12
CA VAL A 200 11.82 13.20 -10.49
C VAL A 200 10.48 13.37 -9.78
N TRP A 201 10.53 13.87 -8.54
CA TRP A 201 9.32 14.24 -7.79
C TRP A 201 8.85 15.63 -8.20
N VAL A 202 7.60 15.74 -8.62
CA VAL A 202 6.95 17.00 -9.00
C VAL A 202 5.85 17.31 -7.99
N PRO A 203 5.85 18.48 -7.31
CA PRO A 203 4.79 18.83 -6.37
C PRO A 203 3.45 18.94 -7.08
N ASN A 204 2.39 18.48 -6.40
CA ASN A 204 1.05 18.56 -6.93
C ASN A 204 0.47 19.97 -6.74
N PRO A 205 0.20 20.72 -7.83
CA PRO A 205 -0.26 22.10 -7.73
C PRO A 205 -1.69 22.24 -7.17
N SER A 206 -2.41 21.14 -6.96
CA SER A 206 -3.74 21.15 -6.35
C SER A 206 -3.68 21.35 -4.82
N TYR A 207 -2.52 21.11 -4.21
CA TYR A 207 -2.27 21.41 -2.81
C TYR A 207 -1.78 22.85 -2.66
N ALA A 208 -2.31 23.56 -1.66
CA ALA A 208 -1.92 24.95 -1.38
C ALA A 208 -0.50 25.04 -0.83
N GLU A 209 -0.12 24.09 0.02
CA GLU A 209 1.23 24.00 0.61
C GLU A 209 1.68 22.54 0.65
N VAL A 210 2.88 22.30 0.12
CA VAL A 210 3.53 20.98 0.09
C VAL A 210 4.94 21.11 0.66
N PRO A 211 5.27 20.40 1.76
CA PRO A 211 6.60 20.45 2.36
C PRO A 211 7.57 19.58 1.55
N GLU A 212 8.86 19.87 1.64
CA GLU A 212 9.90 19.02 1.06
C GLU A 212 9.78 17.57 1.54
N GLN A 213 10.02 16.59 0.66
CA GLN A 213 9.92 15.19 1.04
C GLN A 213 11.09 14.81 1.95
N LYS A 214 10.79 14.08 3.02
CA LYS A 214 11.83 13.42 3.81
C LYS A 214 12.01 12.00 3.28
N ILE A 215 13.25 11.63 3.01
CA ILE A 215 13.59 10.25 2.65
C ILE A 215 13.68 9.42 3.92
N SER A 216 13.00 8.28 3.93
CA SER A 216 13.07 7.29 5.00
C SER A 216 13.41 5.93 4.41
N GLU A 217 14.24 5.17 5.11
CA GLU A 217 14.60 3.81 4.71
C GLU A 217 13.69 2.80 5.43
N PRO A 218 13.30 1.69 4.76
CA PRO A 218 12.66 0.58 5.44
C PRO A 218 13.55 0.06 6.57
N ARG A 219 12.92 -0.36 7.66
CA ARG A 219 13.60 -0.99 8.79
C ARG A 219 12.80 -2.17 9.29
N ASP A 220 13.46 -3.03 10.04
CA ASP A 220 12.75 -3.96 10.90
C ASP A 220 12.02 -3.17 12.01
N TYR A 221 10.88 -3.70 12.44
CA TYR A 221 10.08 -3.19 13.56
C TYR A 221 10.03 -4.24 14.69
N PRO A 222 11.11 -4.40 15.48
CA PRO A 222 11.14 -5.33 16.61
C PRO A 222 10.01 -5.10 17.62
N GLU A 223 9.56 -3.85 17.78
CA GLU A 223 8.42 -3.48 18.61
C GLU A 223 7.14 -4.21 18.18
N PHE A 224 6.95 -4.39 16.87
CA PHE A 224 5.85 -5.12 16.26
C PHE A 224 6.22 -6.57 15.87
N GLY A 225 7.41 -7.06 16.22
CA GLY A 225 7.85 -8.41 15.86
C GLY A 225 8.00 -8.64 14.35
N MET A 226 8.26 -7.57 13.60
CA MET A 226 8.25 -7.54 12.14
C MET A 226 9.67 -7.41 11.61
N PHE A 227 10.13 -8.42 10.87
CA PHE A 227 11.49 -8.49 10.31
C PHE A 227 11.44 -8.79 8.82
N SER A 228 12.32 -8.17 8.05
CA SER A 228 12.43 -8.29 6.59
C SER A 228 12.67 -9.73 6.08
N ASN A 229 13.21 -10.59 6.92
CA ASN A 229 13.46 -12.00 6.62
C ASN A 229 12.31 -12.95 7.02
N GLN A 230 11.21 -12.44 7.57
CA GLN A 230 10.09 -13.22 8.05
C GLN A 230 8.76 -12.76 7.41
N PRO A 231 8.00 -13.66 6.77
CA PRO A 231 6.66 -13.36 6.28
C PRO A 231 5.75 -12.84 7.39
N MET A 232 5.13 -11.66 7.19
CA MET A 232 4.22 -11.11 8.20
C MET A 232 2.93 -11.92 8.32
N TYR A 233 2.58 -12.72 7.30
CA TYR A 233 1.44 -13.63 7.39
C TYR A 233 1.64 -14.68 8.49
N LYS A 234 2.89 -15.06 8.79
CA LYS A 234 3.19 -16.04 9.86
C LYS A 234 2.85 -15.58 11.27
N MET A 235 2.78 -14.27 11.46
CA MET A 235 2.57 -13.69 12.78
C MET A 235 1.22 -14.07 13.38
N ILE A 236 0.23 -14.44 12.57
CA ILE A 236 -1.10 -14.83 13.08
C ILE A 236 -1.07 -16.10 13.95
N PHE A 237 0.00 -16.90 13.87
CA PHE A 237 0.21 -18.09 14.72
C PHE A 237 1.48 -18.01 15.57
N GLU A 238 2.54 -17.34 15.09
CA GLU A 238 3.80 -17.21 15.86
C GLU A 238 3.73 -16.11 16.94
N SER A 239 3.02 -15.01 16.68
CA SER A 239 2.97 -13.84 17.57
C SER A 239 1.73 -12.96 17.34
N PRO A 240 0.50 -13.51 17.42
CA PRO A 240 -0.73 -12.80 17.07
C PRO A 240 -0.96 -11.54 17.90
N GLU A 241 -0.47 -11.50 19.14
CA GLU A 241 -0.54 -10.34 20.03
C GLU A 241 0.22 -9.13 19.48
N LYS A 242 1.27 -9.35 18.68
CA LYS A 242 2.05 -8.28 18.05
C LYS A 242 1.31 -7.57 16.91
N LEU A 243 0.24 -8.17 16.38
CA LEU A 243 -0.61 -7.55 15.36
C LEU A 243 -1.70 -6.66 15.96
N ARG A 244 -1.87 -6.66 17.29
CA ARG A 244 -2.99 -5.98 17.96
C ARG A 244 -3.06 -4.47 17.69
N PHE A 245 -1.91 -3.81 17.45
CA PHE A 245 -1.88 -2.38 17.15
C PHE A 245 -2.65 -2.01 15.88
N LEU A 246 -2.84 -2.95 14.95
CA LEU A 246 -3.62 -2.76 13.73
C LEU A 246 -5.11 -2.52 14.00
N THR A 247 -5.65 -3.16 15.05
CA THR A 247 -7.04 -2.95 15.48
C THR A 247 -7.16 -2.09 16.73
N HIS A 248 -6.08 -1.88 17.47
CA HIS A 248 -6.01 -1.07 18.69
C HIS A 248 -4.82 -0.10 18.62
N PRO A 249 -4.80 0.88 17.70
CA PRO A 249 -3.69 1.82 17.57
C PRO A 249 -3.40 2.61 18.85
N GLU A 250 -4.37 2.78 19.74
CA GLU A 250 -4.18 3.42 21.04
C GLU A 250 -3.30 2.63 22.02
N SER A 251 -2.99 1.35 21.73
CA SER A 251 -2.20 0.51 22.62
C SER A 251 -0.68 0.68 22.45
N VAL A 252 -0.23 1.55 21.56
CA VAL A 252 1.19 1.78 21.28
C VAL A 252 1.50 3.28 21.21
N VAL A 253 2.77 3.63 21.40
CA VAL A 253 3.26 5.00 21.21
C VAL A 253 3.75 5.13 19.76
N TRP A 254 3.19 6.10 19.04
CA TRP A 254 3.46 6.38 17.63
C TRP A 254 4.51 7.48 17.44
#